data_AF-A0AAU1YYN9-F1
#
_entry.id   AF-A0AAU1YYN9-F1
#
_cell.length_a   1.000
_cell.length_b   1.000
_cell.length_c   1.000
_cell.angle_alpha   90.00
_cell.angle_beta   90.00
_cell.angle_gamma   90.00
#
_symmetry.space_group_name_H-M   'P 1'
#
loop_
_entity.id
_entity.type
_entity.pdbx_description
1 polymer ?
#
loop_
_entity_poly.entity_id
_entity_poly.type
_entity_poly.pdbx_seq_one_letter_code
_entity_poly.pdbx_strand_id
1 'polypeptide(L)'
;MTAAAALILATTLTGTLATGSAQAEVVPNVCGGKLTDYVGASDLVLPDKPFVGTLSTNGTVVDMTVTPVFLTANVLRVEIGTGDSGRVKSGNFSLAVGASGRGQINFSVVDGAASSTDVNCESSSLTPTRVTQLIGVIKFKNDPIDSRFTVSRI
;
A
#
# COMPACT_ATOMS: atom_id res chain seq x y z
N MET A 1 -66.81 0.42 59.45
CA MET A 1 -66.13 1.26 60.45
C MET A 1 -64.64 0.96 60.36
N THR A 2 -63.82 2.00 60.07
CA THR A 2 -62.41 2.22 60.47
C THR A 2 -61.38 1.07 60.29
N ALA A 3 -60.45 1.16 59.32
CA ALA A 3 -59.08 1.76 59.38
C ALA A 3 -58.04 0.78 60.02
N ALA A 4 -56.76 0.62 59.63
CA ALA A 4 -55.81 1.45 58.88
C ALA A 4 -54.57 0.63 58.40
N ALA A 5 -53.83 1.22 57.45
CA ALA A 5 -52.36 1.29 57.29
C ALA A 5 -51.48 0.03 57.06
N ALA A 6 -50.68 0.05 55.98
CA ALA A 6 -49.23 0.28 56.04
C ALA A 6 -48.57 0.38 54.65
N LEU A 7 -47.56 1.22 54.60
CA LEU A 7 -46.78 1.76 53.47
C LEU A 7 -45.49 0.94 53.28
N ILE A 8 -45.11 0.54 52.06
CA ILE A 8 -43.71 0.21 51.73
C ILE A 8 -43.35 0.72 50.32
N LEU A 9 -42.40 1.65 50.28
CA LEU A 9 -41.62 2.09 49.11
C LEU A 9 -40.64 0.98 48.70
N ALA A 10 -40.54 0.68 47.41
CA ALA A 10 -39.39 -0.02 46.84
C ALA A 10 -38.96 0.67 45.54
N THR A 11 -37.81 1.33 45.61
CA THR A 11 -37.06 1.95 44.51
C THR A 11 -36.45 0.87 43.60
N THR A 12 -36.86 0.82 42.34
CA THR A 12 -36.14 0.05 41.31
C THR A 12 -35.19 0.98 40.55
N LEU A 13 -33.92 0.93 40.98
CA LEU A 13 -32.77 1.34 40.18
C LEU A 13 -32.54 0.27 39.11
N THR A 14 -32.70 0.56 37.82
CA THR A 14 -32.04 -0.20 36.74
C THR A 14 -32.06 0.60 35.45
N GLY A 15 -30.89 0.89 34.91
CA GLY A 15 -30.73 1.61 33.66
C GLY A 15 -29.30 2.07 33.42
N THR A 16 -28.32 1.18 33.65
CA THR A 16 -26.94 1.41 33.22
C THR A 16 -26.93 1.42 31.69
N LEU A 17 -26.86 2.61 31.11
CA LEU A 17 -26.52 2.80 29.71
C LEU A 17 -25.06 2.35 29.55
N ALA A 18 -24.87 1.10 29.13
CA ALA A 18 -23.57 0.65 28.64
C ALA A 18 -23.29 1.39 27.33
N THR A 19 -22.58 2.51 27.42
CA THR A 19 -21.88 3.12 26.30
C THR A 19 -20.70 2.21 25.96
N GLY A 20 -20.99 1.07 25.31
CA GLY A 20 -19.97 0.29 24.64
C GLY A 20 -19.49 1.12 23.46
N SER A 21 -18.26 1.64 23.53
CA SER A 21 -17.56 2.14 22.35
C SER A 21 -17.48 0.98 21.36
N ALA A 22 -18.23 1.08 20.25
CA ALA A 22 -18.02 0.21 19.12
C ALA A 22 -16.55 0.35 18.71
N GLN A 23 -15.74 -0.67 18.99
CA GLN A 23 -14.39 -0.71 18.44
C GLN A 23 -14.57 -0.72 16.93
N ALA A 24 -14.02 0.28 16.25
CA ALA A 24 -13.97 0.29 14.80
C ALA A 24 -13.37 -1.05 14.35
N GLU A 25 -14.17 -1.83 13.64
CA GLU A 25 -13.70 -3.06 13.01
C GLU A 25 -12.48 -2.67 12.17
N VAL A 26 -11.36 -3.38 12.38
CA VAL A 26 -10.14 -3.15 11.60
C VAL A 26 -10.50 -3.51 10.16
N VAL A 27 -10.88 -2.51 9.37
CA VAL A 27 -11.14 -2.70 7.94
C VAL A 27 -9.82 -3.19 7.33
N PRO A 28 -9.76 -4.42 6.80
CA PRO A 28 -8.54 -4.92 6.20
C PRO A 28 -8.12 -3.99 5.07
N ASN A 29 -6.91 -3.44 5.16
CA ASN A 29 -6.33 -2.62 4.11
C ASN A 29 -5.83 -3.55 3.00
N VAL A 30 -6.73 -3.90 2.07
CA VAL A 30 -6.47 -4.77 0.92
C VAL A 30 -5.63 -4.13 -0.20
N CYS A 31 -5.06 -2.95 0.05
CA CYS A 31 -4.28 -2.22 -0.95
C CYS A 31 -3.04 -3.01 -1.39
N GLY A 32 -2.93 -3.25 -2.71
CA GLY A 32 -1.82 -4.01 -3.28
C GLY A 32 -1.83 -5.51 -2.94
N GLY A 33 -2.91 -6.05 -2.40
CA GLY A 33 -2.96 -7.47 -2.00
C GLY A 33 -2.83 -8.46 -3.16
N LYS A 34 -2.93 -8.01 -4.42
CA LYS A 34 -2.90 -8.87 -5.62
C LYS A 34 -1.88 -8.38 -6.65
N LEU A 35 -1.39 -9.30 -7.49
CA LEU A 35 -0.51 -8.98 -8.62
C LEU A 35 -1.11 -7.92 -9.55
N THR A 36 -2.39 -8.08 -9.90
CA THR A 36 -3.14 -7.15 -10.76
C THR A 36 -3.23 -5.73 -10.21
N ASP A 37 -3.02 -5.55 -8.91
CA ASP A 37 -3.03 -4.23 -8.27
C ASP A 37 -1.79 -3.42 -8.65
N TYR A 38 -0.71 -4.05 -9.11
CA TYR A 38 0.54 -3.39 -9.53
C TYR A 38 0.70 -3.33 -11.04
N VAL A 39 0.26 -4.35 -11.77
CA VAL A 39 0.50 -4.48 -13.22
C VAL A 39 -0.75 -4.35 -14.07
N GLY A 40 -1.89 -4.09 -13.43
CA GLY A 40 -3.18 -3.96 -14.08
C GLY A 40 -3.87 -5.31 -14.26
N ALA A 41 -5.18 -5.23 -14.49
CA ALA A 41 -6.00 -6.39 -14.83
C ALA A 41 -5.99 -6.63 -16.35
N SER A 42 -6.28 -7.86 -16.77
CA SER A 42 -6.25 -8.30 -18.18
C SER A 42 -7.38 -7.69 -19.04
N ASP A 43 -8.32 -6.95 -18.46
CA ASP A 43 -9.62 -6.59 -19.03
C ASP A 43 -9.86 -5.10 -19.30
N LEU A 44 -8.85 -4.22 -19.24
CA LEU A 44 -9.03 -2.78 -19.53
C LEU A 44 -7.96 -2.19 -20.49
N VAL A 45 -8.35 -2.06 -21.76
CA VAL A 45 -8.17 -1.01 -22.81
C VAL A 45 -6.91 -0.10 -22.86
N LEU A 46 -6.07 0.02 -21.83
CA LEU A 46 -4.81 0.77 -21.88
C LEU A 46 -3.72 -0.02 -21.14
N PRO A 47 -2.49 -0.13 -21.70
CA PRO A 47 -1.37 -0.67 -20.93
C PRO A 47 -1.23 0.12 -19.63
N ASP A 48 -0.99 -0.60 -18.53
CA ASP A 48 -0.81 0.04 -17.23
C ASP A 48 0.29 1.10 -17.31
N LYS A 49 0.00 2.29 -16.79
CA LYS A 49 0.94 3.40 -16.88
C LYS A 49 2.17 3.12 -16.02
N PRO A 50 3.36 3.54 -16.46
CA PRO A 50 4.54 3.43 -15.63
C PRO A 50 4.36 4.25 -14.35
N PHE A 51 4.91 3.75 -13.24
CA PHE A 51 5.16 4.59 -12.08
C PHE A 51 6.38 5.45 -12.38
N VAL A 52 6.24 6.76 -12.21
CA VAL A 52 7.29 7.74 -12.45
C VAL A 52 7.51 8.52 -11.17
N GLY A 53 8.77 8.81 -10.87
CA GLY A 53 9.13 9.64 -9.73
C GLY A 53 10.63 9.69 -9.58
N THR A 54 11.12 9.59 -8.36
CA THR A 54 12.54 9.85 -8.07
C THR A 54 13.15 8.84 -7.12
N LEU A 55 14.47 8.72 -7.24
CA LEU A 55 15.37 8.05 -6.32
C LEU A 55 16.30 9.10 -5.71
N SER A 56 16.39 9.14 -4.39
CA SER A 56 17.32 9.97 -3.62
C SER A 56 18.43 9.10 -3.06
N THR A 57 19.66 9.37 -3.48
CA THR A 57 20.88 8.66 -3.08
C THR A 57 21.90 9.68 -2.60
N ASN A 58 22.25 9.64 -1.31
CA ASN A 58 23.27 10.52 -0.71
C ASN A 58 23.08 12.02 -1.06
N GLY A 59 21.85 12.51 -0.98
CA GLY A 59 21.50 13.90 -1.30
C GLY A 59 21.36 14.23 -2.79
N THR A 60 21.70 13.31 -3.69
CA THR A 60 21.46 13.43 -5.13
C THR A 60 20.10 12.83 -5.47
N VAL A 61 19.30 13.54 -6.27
CA VAL A 61 18.00 13.07 -6.75
C VAL A 61 18.10 12.77 -8.23
N VAL A 62 17.67 11.58 -8.63
CA VAL A 62 17.59 11.14 -10.02
C VAL A 62 16.20 10.63 -10.33
N ASP A 63 15.80 10.73 -11.59
CA ASP A 63 14.51 10.20 -12.03
C ASP A 63 14.50 8.67 -11.96
N MET A 64 13.33 8.11 -11.66
CA MET A 64 13.10 6.69 -11.62
C MET A 64 11.76 6.36 -12.27
N THR A 65 11.78 5.36 -13.15
CA THR A 65 10.57 4.83 -13.79
C THR A 65 10.46 3.33 -13.53
N VAL A 66 9.29 2.88 -13.10
CA VAL A 66 8.96 1.46 -12.91
C VAL A 66 7.78 1.12 -13.80
N THR A 67 8.03 0.32 -14.83
CA THR A 67 7.06 -0.01 -15.88
C THR A 67 6.65 -1.48 -15.79
N PRO A 68 5.36 -1.80 -15.62
CA PRO A 68 4.86 -3.15 -15.85
C PRO A 68 5.14 -3.58 -17.30
N VAL A 69 5.81 -4.72 -17.50
CA VAL A 69 6.18 -5.17 -18.86
C VAL A 69 5.02 -5.88 -19.56
N PHE A 70 4.22 -6.62 -18.79
CA PHE A 70 3.01 -7.29 -19.28
C PHE A 70 1.91 -7.19 -18.23
N LEU A 71 0.66 -7.04 -18.69
CA LEU A 71 -0.50 -7.17 -17.82
C LEU A 71 -0.49 -8.56 -17.17
N THR A 72 -0.89 -8.65 -15.91
CA THR A 72 -0.97 -9.92 -15.13
C THR A 72 0.34 -10.70 -14.93
N ALA A 73 1.48 -10.23 -15.45
CA ALA A 73 2.79 -10.84 -15.19
C ALA A 73 3.51 -10.08 -14.08
N ASN A 74 4.31 -10.77 -13.27
CA ASN A 74 5.10 -10.16 -12.22
C ASN A 74 6.43 -9.56 -12.73
N VAL A 75 6.46 -9.00 -13.93
CA VAL A 75 7.69 -8.47 -14.55
C VAL A 75 7.66 -6.94 -14.57
N LEU A 76 8.68 -6.31 -13.99
CA LEU A 76 8.89 -4.86 -14.04
C LEU A 76 10.15 -4.55 -14.84
N ARG A 77 10.10 -3.46 -15.63
CA ARG A 77 11.26 -2.76 -16.17
C ARG A 77 11.49 -1.53 -15.31
N VAL A 78 12.65 -1.45 -14.69
CA VAL A 78 13.07 -0.32 -13.86
C VAL A 78 14.16 0.45 -14.58
N GLU A 79 14.00 1.76 -14.64
CA GLU A 79 14.94 2.70 -15.21
C GLU A 79 15.29 3.76 -14.16
N ILE A 80 16.58 4.03 -13.98
CA ILE A 80 17.09 5.05 -13.05
C ILE A 80 17.97 6.00 -13.87
N GLY A 81 17.68 7.30 -13.79
CA GLY A 81 18.26 8.35 -14.63
C GLY A 81 17.52 8.50 -15.96
N THR A 82 17.99 9.41 -16.81
CA THR A 82 17.44 9.70 -18.14
C THR A 82 18.52 9.70 -19.21
N GLY A 83 18.15 9.42 -20.46
CA GLY A 83 19.06 9.48 -21.62
C GLY A 83 20.15 8.41 -21.60
N ASP A 84 21.34 8.75 -22.12
CA ASP A 84 22.45 7.80 -22.33
C ASP A 84 23.08 7.27 -21.02
N SER A 85 22.79 7.91 -19.89
CA SER A 85 23.20 7.49 -18.55
C SER A 85 22.12 6.70 -17.81
N GLY A 86 20.95 6.51 -18.43
CA GLY A 86 19.83 5.72 -17.90
C GLY A 86 20.23 4.25 -17.70
N ARG A 87 20.09 3.76 -16.47
CA ARG A 87 20.38 2.36 -16.12
C ARG A 87 19.09 1.58 -16.06
N VAL A 88 18.98 0.54 -16.89
CA VAL A 88 17.74 -0.25 -17.05
C VAL A 88 17.93 -1.69 -16.58
N LYS A 89 16.99 -2.18 -15.78
CA LYS A 89 16.89 -3.60 -15.42
C LYS A 89 15.45 -4.08 -15.55
N SER A 90 15.26 -5.21 -16.23
CA SER A 90 14.00 -5.95 -16.18
C SER A 90 14.16 -7.17 -15.28
N GLY A 91 13.11 -7.50 -14.53
CA GLY A 91 13.10 -8.67 -13.67
C GLY A 91 11.74 -8.92 -13.03
N ASN A 92 11.62 -10.12 -12.47
CA ASN A 92 10.45 -10.48 -11.70
C ASN A 92 10.42 -9.70 -10.38
N PHE A 93 9.23 -9.33 -9.93
CA PHE A 93 9.00 -8.92 -8.56
C PHE A 93 8.32 -10.03 -7.76
N SER A 94 8.57 -10.04 -6.45
CA SER A 94 7.81 -10.84 -5.50
C SER A 94 6.83 -9.98 -4.73
N LEU A 95 5.66 -10.52 -4.39
CA LEU A 95 4.63 -9.86 -3.60
C LEU A 95 4.52 -10.56 -2.25
N ALA A 96 4.65 -9.79 -1.18
CA ALA A 96 4.36 -10.20 0.18
C ALA A 96 3.10 -9.47 0.67
N VAL A 97 2.15 -10.20 1.24
CA VAL A 97 0.91 -9.65 1.76
C VAL A 97 0.90 -9.80 3.28
N GLY A 98 0.80 -8.67 3.98
CA GLY A 98 0.73 -8.67 5.44
C GLY A 98 -0.63 -9.14 5.96
N ALA A 99 -0.74 -9.39 7.27
CA ALA A 99 -1.99 -9.81 7.90
C ALA A 99 -3.15 -8.81 7.74
N SER A 100 -2.83 -7.53 7.50
CA SER A 100 -3.81 -6.48 7.19
C SER A 100 -4.34 -6.52 5.75
N GLY A 101 -3.81 -7.41 4.89
CA GLY A 101 -4.13 -7.49 3.46
C GLY A 101 -3.29 -6.59 2.57
N ARG A 102 -2.35 -5.81 3.13
CA ARG A 102 -1.55 -4.85 2.38
C ARG A 102 -0.38 -5.53 1.69
N GLY A 103 -0.21 -5.24 0.41
CA GLY A 103 0.89 -5.77 -0.39
C GLY A 103 2.14 -4.90 -0.37
N GLN A 104 3.29 -5.56 -0.31
CA GLN A 104 4.60 -4.96 -0.54
C GLN A 104 5.36 -5.80 -1.56
N ILE A 105 6.11 -5.16 -2.44
CA ILE A 105 6.87 -5.81 -3.50
C ILE A 105 8.37 -5.66 -3.32
N ASN A 106 9.11 -6.67 -3.76
CA ASN A 106 10.55 -6.61 -3.93
C ASN A 106 10.89 -6.84 -5.40
N PHE A 107 11.79 -6.04 -5.97
CA PHE A 107 12.17 -6.14 -7.38
C PHE A 107 13.63 -5.78 -7.60
N SER A 108 14.19 -6.25 -8.71
CA SER A 108 15.59 -6.00 -9.06
C SER A 108 15.76 -4.64 -9.72
N VAL A 109 16.87 -3.96 -9.42
CA VAL A 109 17.35 -2.78 -10.15
C VAL A 109 18.77 -3.02 -10.64
N VAL A 110 19.30 -2.11 -11.45
CA VAL A 110 20.72 -2.21 -11.85
C VAL A 110 21.59 -2.11 -10.60
N ASP A 111 22.49 -3.08 -10.44
CA ASP A 111 23.43 -3.17 -9.31
C ASP A 111 22.80 -3.19 -7.90
N GLY A 112 21.52 -3.58 -7.78
CA GLY A 112 20.84 -3.60 -6.48
C GLY A 112 19.49 -4.30 -6.48
N ALA A 113 18.80 -4.20 -5.34
CA ALA A 113 17.42 -4.64 -5.17
C ALA A 113 16.62 -3.56 -4.45
N ALA A 114 15.35 -3.43 -4.85
CA ALA A 114 14.40 -2.50 -4.27
C ALA A 114 13.33 -3.24 -3.48
N SER A 115 12.90 -2.63 -2.38
CA SER A 115 11.81 -3.09 -1.53
C SER A 115 10.85 -1.94 -1.30
N SER A 116 9.57 -2.11 -1.60
CA SER A 116 8.55 -1.13 -1.20
C SER A 116 8.35 -1.22 0.31
N THR A 117 8.52 -0.12 1.02
CA THR A 117 8.17 0.00 2.43
C THR A 117 6.71 0.41 2.60
N ASP A 118 6.15 1.10 1.61
CA ASP A 118 4.80 1.63 1.66
C ASP A 118 4.18 1.71 0.25
N VAL A 119 2.86 1.61 0.17
CA VAL A 119 2.09 1.67 -1.08
C VAL A 119 0.80 2.46 -0.90
N ASN A 120 0.49 3.40 -1.77
CA ASN A 120 -0.82 4.06 -1.76
C ASN A 120 -1.68 3.53 -2.88
N CYS A 121 -2.98 3.45 -2.65
CA CYS A 121 -3.95 2.99 -3.64
C CYS A 121 -4.87 4.12 -4.10
N GLU A 122 -5.50 3.90 -5.25
CA GLU A 122 -6.47 4.81 -5.85
C GLU A 122 -7.67 5.02 -4.93
N SER A 123 -7.82 6.21 -4.36
CA SER A 123 -8.88 6.53 -3.39
C SER A 123 -10.26 6.81 -4.01
N SER A 124 -10.37 6.85 -5.35
CA SER A 124 -11.61 7.14 -6.07
C SER A 124 -12.55 5.92 -6.20
N SER A 125 -12.07 4.71 -5.88
CA SER A 125 -12.84 3.47 -5.94
C SER A 125 -13.45 3.12 -4.57
N LEU A 126 -14.64 2.48 -4.59
CA LEU A 126 -15.29 1.92 -3.39
C LEU A 126 -14.46 0.77 -2.78
N THR A 127 -13.55 0.17 -3.54
CA THR A 127 -12.63 -0.89 -3.12
C THR A 127 -11.22 -0.61 -3.66
N PRO A 128 -10.48 0.34 -3.05
CA PRO A 128 -9.25 0.90 -3.60
C PRO A 128 -8.09 -0.09 -3.46
N THR A 129 -7.96 -1.00 -4.42
CA THR A 129 -6.92 -2.04 -4.46
C THR A 129 -5.76 -1.67 -5.37
N ARG A 130 -6.02 -0.89 -6.43
CA ARG A 130 -5.04 -0.47 -7.42
C ARG A 130 -3.98 0.44 -6.79
N VAL A 131 -2.72 0.04 -6.82
CA VAL A 131 -1.61 0.80 -6.24
C VAL A 131 -1.29 2.02 -7.10
N THR A 132 -1.39 3.25 -6.62
CA THR A 132 -1.04 4.46 -7.37
C THR A 132 0.32 5.01 -7.01
N GLN A 133 0.91 4.59 -5.89
CA GLN A 133 2.24 5.03 -5.47
C GLN A 133 3.00 3.90 -4.79
N LEU A 134 4.31 3.83 -5.09
CA LEU A 134 5.27 2.98 -4.41
C LEU A 134 6.29 3.89 -3.70
N ILE A 135 6.51 3.60 -2.43
CA ILE A 135 7.55 4.24 -1.62
C ILE A 135 8.43 3.12 -1.09
N GLY A 136 9.74 3.30 -1.14
CA GLY A 136 10.64 2.26 -0.67
C GLY A 136 12.09 2.64 -0.62
N VAL A 137 12.91 1.59 -0.51
CA VAL A 137 14.35 1.67 -0.44
C VAL A 137 14.99 0.79 -1.49
N ILE A 138 16.15 1.22 -1.98
CA ILE A 138 17.05 0.46 -2.83
C ILE A 138 18.33 0.22 -2.06
N LYS A 139 18.77 -1.04 -2.06
CA LYS A 139 20.08 -1.46 -1.59
C LYS A 139 20.96 -1.77 -2.80
N PHE A 140 21.93 -0.90 -3.07
CA PHE A 140 22.94 -1.15 -4.09
C PHE A 140 24.06 -2.02 -3.51
N LYS A 141 24.63 -2.92 -4.32
CA LYS A 141 25.60 -3.94 -3.86
C LYS A 141 26.85 -3.36 -3.19
N ASN A 142 27.28 -2.18 -3.62
CA ASN A 142 28.52 -1.53 -3.17
C ASN A 142 28.25 -0.18 -2.47
N ASP A 143 27.01 0.12 -2.11
CA ASP A 143 26.65 1.34 -1.38
C ASP A 143 26.15 0.96 0.02
N PRO A 144 26.80 1.42 1.10
CA PRO A 144 26.34 1.17 2.45
C PRO A 144 25.07 1.96 2.83
N ILE A 145 24.65 2.92 2.01
CA ILE A 145 23.50 3.80 2.29
C ILE A 145 22.28 3.34 1.50
N ASP A 146 21.18 3.09 2.23
CA ASP A 146 19.87 2.81 1.62
C ASP A 146 19.37 4.05 0.87
N SER A 147 19.12 3.90 -0.43
CA SER A 147 18.61 4.97 -1.30
C SER A 147 17.08 4.94 -1.31
N ARG A 148 16.42 6.08 -1.13
CA ARG A 148 14.96 6.13 -1.02
C ARG A 148 14.32 6.45 -2.36
N PHE A 149 13.26 5.74 -2.72
CA PHE A 149 12.49 6.05 -3.91
C PHE A 149 11.02 6.32 -3.59
N THR A 150 10.43 7.20 -4.41
CA THR A 150 9.00 7.44 -4.45
C THR A 150 8.60 7.56 -5.91
N VAL A 151 7.71 6.66 -6.37
CA VAL A 151 7.22 6.65 -7.75
C VAL A 151 5.70 6.53 -7.75
N SER A 152 5.03 7.27 -8.63
CA SER A 152 3.57 7.33 -8.72
C SER A 152 3.10 7.11 -10.14
N ARG A 153 1.91 6.54 -10.30
CA ARG A 153 1.18 6.51 -11.57
C ARG A 153 -0.12 7.29 -11.42
N ILE A 154 -0.45 8.08 -12.43
CA ILE A 154 -1.64 8.93 -12.54
C ILE A 154 -2.44 8.47 -13.75
#